data_AF-A0A151JQX8-F1
#
_entry.id   AF-A0A151JQX8-F1
#
_cell.length_a   1.000
_cell.length_b   1.000
_cell.length_c   1.000
_cell.angle_alpha   90.00
_cell.angle_beta   90.00
_cell.angle_gamma   90.00
#
_symmetry.space_group_name_H-M   'P 1'
#
loop_
_entity.id
_entity.type
_entity.pdbx_description
1 polymer ?
#
loop_
_entity_poly.entity_id
_entity_poly.type
_entity_poly.pdbx_seq_one_letter_code
_entity_poly.pdbx_strand_id
1 'polypeptide(L)'
;PIPPVIQLLVAIRFYATGSYLITVADFCGISESSAQRIVHRVSPIIAALNNEFIKLPMSAEQIHQNQKEFFQIAKFINVIGCVDCTHIKVESCGGRENELYRNRKGFFSFSI
;
A
#
# COMPACT_ATOMS: atom_id res chain seq x y z
N PRO A 1 -1.88 -28.22 -9.61
CA PRO A 1 -1.80 -27.10 -8.64
C PRO A 1 -0.90 -25.98 -9.21
N ILE A 2 -1.23 -24.71 -8.99
CA ILE A 2 -0.46 -23.58 -9.54
C ILE A 2 0.92 -23.51 -8.87
N PRO A 3 2.05 -23.39 -9.61
CA PRO A 3 3.40 -23.34 -9.02
C PRO A 3 3.59 -22.17 -8.05
N PRO A 4 4.38 -22.31 -6.96
CA PRO A 4 4.57 -21.25 -5.96
C PRO A 4 5.05 -19.92 -6.55
N VAL A 5 5.96 -19.97 -7.53
CA VAL A 5 6.45 -18.76 -8.22
C VAL A 5 5.32 -18.02 -8.94
N ILE A 6 4.38 -18.74 -9.57
CA ILE A 6 3.23 -18.13 -10.23
C ILE A 6 2.28 -17.53 -9.20
N GLN A 7 2.08 -18.19 -8.05
CA GLN A 7 1.27 -17.64 -6.96
C GLN A 7 1.85 -16.31 -6.45
N LEU A 8 3.17 -16.24 -6.27
CA LEU A 8 3.85 -15.02 -5.88
C LEU A 8 3.67 -13.91 -6.92
N LEU A 9 3.88 -14.21 -8.21
CA LEU A 9 3.74 -13.23 -9.29
C LEU A 9 2.31 -12.69 -9.44
N VAL A 10 1.30 -13.54 -9.25
CA VAL A 10 -0.12 -13.14 -9.24
C VAL A 10 -0.38 -12.13 -8.12
N ALA A 11 0.09 -12.40 -6.90
CA ALA A 11 -0.09 -11.51 -5.76
C ALA A 11 0.63 -10.16 -5.96
N ILE A 12 1.89 -10.19 -6.40
CA ILE A 12 2.65 -8.98 -6.69
C ILE A 12 1.97 -8.14 -7.78
N ARG A 13 1.48 -8.78 -8.85
CA ARG A 13 0.76 -8.08 -9.94
C ARG A 13 -0.50 -7.39 -9.42
N PHE A 14 -1.25 -8.05 -8.54
CA PHE A 14 -2.42 -7.47 -7.90
C PHE A 14 -2.06 -6.20 -7.13
N TYR A 15 -1.02 -6.23 -6.28
CA TYR A 15 -0.60 -5.03 -5.52
C TYR A 15 -0.02 -3.92 -6.40
N ALA A 16 0.78 -4.28 -7.42
CA ALA A 16 1.42 -3.30 -8.29
C ALA A 16 0.42 -2.53 -9.17
N THR A 17 -0.70 -3.17 -9.53
CA THR A 17 -1.70 -2.57 -10.42
C THR A 17 -2.89 -2.00 -9.68
N GLY A 18 -3.17 -2.45 -8.45
CA GLY A 18 -4.42 -2.14 -7.75
C GLY A 18 -5.67 -2.54 -8.55
N SER A 19 -5.53 -3.46 -9.50
CA SER A 19 -6.59 -3.85 -10.44
C SER A 19 -7.52 -4.90 -9.83
N TYR A 20 -8.65 -5.13 -10.50
CA TYR A 20 -9.61 -6.15 -10.08
C TYR A 20 -9.01 -7.56 -10.20
N LEU A 21 -9.41 -8.46 -9.31
CA LEU A 21 -8.94 -9.85 -9.31
C LEU A 21 -9.23 -10.56 -10.64
N ILE A 22 -10.35 -10.25 -11.29
CA ILE A 22 -10.69 -10.76 -12.62
C ILE A 22 -9.63 -10.37 -13.67
N THR A 23 -9.17 -9.11 -13.68
CA THR A 23 -8.16 -8.64 -14.63
C THR A 23 -6.80 -9.32 -14.40
N VAL A 24 -6.43 -9.53 -13.13
CA VAL A 24 -5.20 -10.26 -12.79
C VAL A 24 -5.33 -11.74 -13.16
N ALA A 25 -6.50 -12.34 -12.92
CA ALA A 25 -6.79 -13.73 -13.25
C ALA A 25 -6.74 -14.00 -14.76
N ASP A 26 -7.38 -13.14 -15.55
CA ASP A 26 -7.37 -13.21 -17.02
C ASP A 26 -5.95 -13.10 -17.57
N PHE A 27 -5.16 -12.16 -17.06
CA PHE A 27 -3.76 -12.00 -17.47
C PHE A 27 -2.91 -13.24 -17.14
N CYS A 28 -3.16 -13.87 -16.00
CA CYS A 28 -2.43 -15.05 -15.55
C CYS A 28 -2.99 -16.38 -16.08
N GLY A 29 -4.08 -16.35 -16.85
CA GLY A 29 -4.74 -17.55 -17.39
C GLY A 29 -5.32 -18.46 -16.31
N ILE A 30 -5.80 -17.89 -15.21
CA ILE A 30 -6.39 -18.62 -14.06
C ILE A 30 -7.81 -18.12 -13.77
N SER A 31 -8.56 -18.86 -12.98
CA SER A 31 -9.87 -18.38 -12.51
C SER A 31 -9.73 -17.27 -11.47
N GLU A 32 -10.69 -16.36 -11.43
CA GLU A 32 -10.78 -15.30 -10.41
C GLU A 32 -10.74 -15.88 -8.99
N SER A 33 -11.45 -17.00 -8.75
CA SER A 33 -11.41 -17.67 -7.45
C SER A 33 -10.02 -18.20 -7.08
N SER A 34 -9.21 -18.58 -8.07
CA SER A 34 -7.82 -18.99 -7.83
C SER A 34 -6.94 -17.80 -7.53
N ALA A 35 -7.10 -16.69 -8.25
CA ALA A 35 -6.39 -15.44 -7.96
C ALA A 35 -6.72 -14.92 -6.55
N GLN A 36 -7.99 -14.95 -6.14
CA GLN A 36 -8.43 -14.57 -4.80
C GLN A 36 -7.74 -15.42 -3.72
N ARG A 37 -7.77 -16.75 -3.86
CA ARG A 37 -7.12 -17.67 -2.91
C ARG A 37 -5.62 -17.44 -2.84
N ILE A 38 -4.98 -17.17 -3.98
CA ILE A 38 -3.55 -16.87 -4.06
C ILE A 38 -3.22 -15.59 -3.31
N VAL A 39 -3.91 -14.48 -3.60
CA VAL A 39 -3.69 -13.19 -2.92
C VAL A 39 -3.88 -13.37 -1.41
N HIS A 40 -4.98 -14.00 -0.99
CA HIS A 40 -5.25 -14.23 0.43
C HIS A 40 -4.17 -15.08 1.12
N ARG A 41 -3.59 -16.06 0.41
CA ARG A 41 -2.52 -16.90 0.96
C ARG A 41 -1.16 -16.19 1.01
N VAL A 42 -0.83 -15.42 -0.03
CA VAL A 42 0.50 -14.80 -0.19
C VAL A 42 0.62 -13.50 0.62
N SER A 43 -0.46 -12.72 0.75
CA SER A 43 -0.52 -11.48 1.55
C SER A 43 0.14 -11.62 2.94
N PRO A 44 -0.27 -12.55 3.82
CA PRO A 44 0.29 -12.65 5.17
C PRO A 44 1.76 -13.09 5.16
N ILE A 45 2.18 -13.86 4.17
CA ILE A 45 3.58 -14.32 4.04
C ILE A 45 4.49 -13.14 3.71
N ILE A 46 4.06 -12.27 2.78
CA ILE A 46 4.78 -11.03 2.47
C ILE A 46 4.77 -10.09 3.68
N ALA A 47 3.62 -9.94 4.34
CA ALA A 47 3.50 -9.10 5.52
C ALA A 47 4.41 -9.54 6.68
N ALA A 48 4.68 -10.84 6.82
CA ALA A 48 5.59 -11.37 7.84
C ALA A 48 7.06 -10.93 7.63
N LEU A 49 7.42 -10.45 6.43
CA LEU A 49 8.74 -9.90 6.13
C LEU A 49 8.86 -8.43 6.58
N ASN A 50 7.83 -7.83 7.17
CA ASN A 50 7.82 -6.42 7.57
C ASN A 50 9.03 -6.04 8.45
N ASN A 51 9.42 -6.86 9.41
CA ASN A 51 10.51 -6.57 10.32
C ASN A 51 11.88 -6.55 9.62
N GLU A 52 12.00 -7.22 8.48
CA GLU A 52 13.20 -7.22 7.67
C GLU A 52 13.29 -5.98 6.79
N PHE A 53 12.20 -5.62 6.11
CA PHE A 53 12.20 -4.56 5.09
C PHE A 53 11.71 -3.19 5.57
N ILE A 54 10.87 -3.14 6.60
CA ILE A 54 10.33 -1.89 7.16
C ILE A 54 11.14 -1.54 8.43
N LYS A 55 12.10 -0.63 8.27
CA LYS A 55 12.91 -0.11 9.38
C LYS A 55 12.38 1.26 9.80
N LEU A 56 11.61 1.28 10.88
CA LEU A 56 11.23 2.52 11.53
C LEU A 56 12.35 2.99 12.46
N PRO A 57 12.60 4.31 12.58
CA PRO A 57 13.51 4.82 13.58
C PRO A 57 12.92 4.57 14.97
N MET A 58 13.59 3.74 15.75
CA MET A 58 13.13 3.35 17.10
C MET A 58 14.01 3.94 18.20
N SER A 59 15.25 4.33 17.89
CA SER A 59 16.14 4.97 18.86
C SER A 59 15.95 6.49 18.89
N ALA A 60 16.18 7.11 20.05
CA ALA A 60 16.08 8.56 20.21
C ALA A 60 17.07 9.30 19.29
N GLU A 61 18.26 8.72 19.07
CA GLU A 61 19.28 9.24 18.16
C GLU A 61 18.80 9.22 16.71
N GLN A 62 18.22 8.10 16.25
CA GLN A 62 17.67 7.98 14.90
C GLN A 62 16.52 8.96 14.66
N ILE A 63 15.63 9.09 15.65
CA ILE A 63 14.53 10.04 15.60
C ILE A 63 15.05 11.47 15.49
N HIS A 64 16.00 11.86 16.35
CA HIS A 64 16.55 13.21 16.34
C HIS A 64 17.31 13.53 15.04
N GLN A 65 18.05 12.55 14.53
CA GLN A 65 18.76 12.67 13.26
C GLN A 65 17.77 12.89 12.10
N ASN A 66 16.72 12.08 12.00
CA ASN A 66 15.70 12.24 10.97
C ASN A 66 15.01 13.60 11.06
N GLN A 67 14.63 14.04 12.27
CA GLN A 67 14.02 15.36 12.48
C GLN A 67 14.91 16.51 11.99
N LYS A 68 16.21 16.41 12.25
CA LYS A 68 17.19 17.39 11.78
C LYS A 68 17.31 17.39 10.26
N GLU A 69 17.35 16.22 9.63
CA GLU A 69 17.43 16.08 8.17
C GLU A 69 16.19 16.65 7.47
N PHE A 70 14.98 16.30 7.92
CA PHE A 70 13.74 16.86 7.37
C PHE A 70 13.65 18.38 7.56
N PHE A 71 14.13 18.90 8.69
CA PHE A 71 14.21 20.33 8.92
C PHE A 71 15.21 21.02 7.99
N GLN A 72 16.33 20.36 7.66
CA GLN A 72 17.30 20.89 6.71
C GLN A 72 16.75 20.95 5.28
N ILE A 73 16.01 19.92 4.85
CA ILE A 73 15.45 19.82 3.49
C ILE A 73 14.35 20.85 3.26
N ALA A 74 13.33 20.89 4.12
CA ALA A 74 12.10 21.65 3.87
C ALA A 74 11.58 22.43 5.08
N LYS A 75 12.39 22.56 6.14
CA LYS A 75 11.98 23.18 7.42
C LYS A 75 10.79 22.48 8.09
N PHE A 76 10.57 21.21 7.75
CA PHE A 76 9.58 20.39 8.46
C PHE A 76 10.10 20.02 9.84
N ILE A 77 9.33 20.37 10.86
CA ILE A 77 9.70 20.20 12.27
C ILE A 77 9.14 18.87 12.75
N ASN A 78 9.91 18.15 13.58
CA ASN A 78 9.50 16.91 14.25
C ASN A 78 9.12 15.73 13.34
N VAL A 79 9.57 15.72 12.08
CA VAL A 79 9.34 14.59 11.17
C VAL A 79 10.32 13.46 11.46
N ILE A 80 9.79 12.29 11.78
CA ILE A 80 10.59 11.08 12.07
C ILE A 80 10.75 10.19 10.83
N GLY A 81 9.90 10.34 9.83
CA GLY A 81 9.90 9.56 8.60
C GLY A 81 8.79 10.02 7.68
N CYS A 82 8.82 9.54 6.44
CA CYS A 82 7.78 9.79 5.45
C CYS A 82 7.23 8.45 4.96
N VAL A 83 5.92 8.29 4.97
CA VAL A 83 5.23 7.19 4.30
C VAL A 83 4.57 7.81 3.07
N ASP A 84 4.86 7.26 1.89
CA ASP A 84 4.21 7.72 0.67
C ASP A 84 2.74 7.27 0.70
N CYS A 85 1.81 8.20 0.92
CA CYS A 85 0.40 7.87 1.00
C CYS A 85 -0.14 7.56 -0.39
N THR A 86 -0.72 6.37 -0.56
CA THR A 86 -1.43 6.04 -1.80
C THR A 86 -2.90 6.42 -1.66
N HIS A 87 -3.37 7.35 -2.49
CA HIS A 87 -4.78 7.70 -2.56
C HIS A 87 -5.55 6.63 -3.36
N ILE A 88 -6.26 5.74 -2.67
CA ILE A 88 -7.18 4.79 -3.30
C ILE A 88 -8.48 5.55 -3.63
N LYS A 89 -8.80 5.66 -4.92
CA LYS A 89 -10.05 6.27 -5.37
C LYS A 89 -11.25 5.46 -4.86
N VAL A 90 -12.21 6.16 -4.26
CA VAL A 90 -13.48 5.57 -3.80
C VAL A 90 -14.65 6.31 -4.45
N GLU A 91 -15.78 5.62 -4.56
CA GLU A 91 -17.04 6.30 -4.87
C GLU A 91 -17.49 7.11 -3.66
N SER A 92 -18.09 8.27 -3.92
CA SER A 92 -18.59 9.11 -2.84
C SER A 92 -19.76 8.40 -2.17
N CYS A 93 -19.62 8.05 -0.88
CA CYS A 93 -20.69 7.39 -0.13
C CYS A 93 -21.86 8.34 0.22
N GLY A 94 -21.77 9.62 -0.17
CA GLY A 94 -22.74 10.65 0.19
C GLY A 94 -22.70 10.99 1.68
N GLY A 95 -23.54 11.93 2.11
CA GLY A 95 -23.61 12.39 3.49
C GLY A 95 -22.77 13.63 3.80
N ARG A 96 -22.89 14.13 5.04
CA ARG A 96 -22.30 15.41 5.48
C ARG A 96 -20.78 15.44 5.46
N GLU A 97 -20.14 14.28 5.60
CA GLU A 97 -18.69 14.13 5.71
C GLU A 97 -17.98 13.72 4.41
N ASN A 98 -18.73 13.62 3.31
CA ASN A 98 -18.21 13.14 2.04
C ASN A 98 -17.05 13.99 1.49
N GLU A 99 -17.09 15.31 1.71
CA GLU A 99 -16.01 16.23 1.34
C GLU A 99 -14.70 15.96 2.10
N LEU A 100 -14.72 15.28 3.27
CA LEU A 100 -13.50 14.89 3.98
C LEU A 100 -12.64 13.90 3.17
N TYR A 101 -13.28 13.14 2.28
CA TYR A 101 -12.60 12.16 1.43
C TYR A 101 -12.16 12.77 0.09
N ARG A 102 -12.45 14.05 -0.18
CA ARG A 102 -12.09 14.68 -1.45
C ARG A 102 -10.63 15.12 -1.44
N ASN A 103 -9.84 14.58 -2.35
CA ASN A 103 -8.42 14.93 -2.46
C ASN A 103 -8.19 16.20 -3.30
N ARG A 104 -6.94 16.69 -3.30
CA ARG A 104 -6.49 17.83 -4.10
C ARG A 104 -6.71 17.65 -5.62
N LYS A 105 -6.77 16.41 -6.11
CA LYS A 105 -7.03 16.08 -7.53
C LYS A 105 -8.54 16.06 -7.86
N GLY A 106 -9.40 16.39 -6.90
CA GLY A 106 -10.84 16.59 -7.11
C GLY A 106 -11.68 15.31 -7.07
N PHE A 107 -11.09 14.16 -6.75
CA PHE A 107 -11.80 12.89 -6.58
C PHE A 107 -11.80 12.41 -5.14
N PHE A 108 -12.78 11.57 -4.78
CA PHE A 108 -12.86 10.98 -3.45
C PHE A 108 -11.85 9.83 -3.34
N SER A 109 -11.04 9.84 -2.27
CA SER A 109 -10.04 8.81 -2.04
C SER A 109 -9.74 8.64 -0.56
N PHE A 110 -9.46 7.41 -0.15
CA PHE A 110 -8.87 7.13 1.15
C PHE A 110 -7.34 7.10 1.03
N SER A 111 -6.65 7.69 1.99
CA SER A 111 -5.19 7.62 2.09
C SER A 111 -4.82 6.43 2.97
N ILE A 112 -4.10 5.47 2.39
CA ILE A 112 -3.37 4.42 3.13
C ILE A 112 -1.90 4.79 3.26
#